data_AF-A0A6V7W4X7-F1
#
_entry.id   AF-A0A6V7W4X7-F1
#
_cell.length_a   1.000
_cell.length_b   1.000
_cell.length_c   1.000
_cell.angle_alpha   90.00
_cell.angle_beta   90.00
_cell.angle_gamma   90.00
#
_symmetry.space_group_name_H-M   'P 1'
#
loop_
_entity.id
_entity.type
_entity.pdbx_description
1 polymer ?
#
loop_
_entity_poly.entity_id
_entity_poly.type
_entity_poly.pdbx_seq_one_letter_code
_entity_poly.pdbx_strand_id
1 'polypeptide(L)'
;MQLDSTIAGQENDDEYVADALLAVKLNFVSSTDEIDKSPEYSPEFAYQHFGETEKIVGYKNLSVNVIYSDASLFLTSLVKYDVILNGNSAIQADNIVEKIKDALPSTQLDAYLPFDKFKDKLVEQTKFRPYGELISKFYIEQEIGKERCFELYKFDKLETDPRLEEGIKFLERAQSIAFWYIESVIFFLINLNYFVHVSFLISIFYFGSCIKVF
;
A
#
# COMPACT_ATOMS: atom_id res chain seq x y z
N MET A 1 -31.84 41.13 34.81
CA MET A 1 -32.42 40.03 34.02
C MET A 1 -31.26 39.37 33.30
N GLN A 2 -30.66 38.36 33.93
CA GLN A 2 -29.68 37.48 33.30
C GLN A 2 -30.43 36.57 32.32
N LEU A 3 -29.88 36.41 31.12
CA LEU A 3 -30.16 35.28 30.25
C LEU A 3 -28.80 34.69 29.92
N ASP A 4 -28.48 33.62 30.64
CA ASP A 4 -27.38 32.72 30.35
C ASP A 4 -27.56 32.18 28.94
N SER A 5 -26.69 32.60 28.01
CA SER A 5 -26.48 31.87 26.77
C SER A 5 -25.41 30.83 27.04
N THR A 6 -25.88 29.60 27.30
CA THR A 6 -25.12 28.36 27.30
C THR A 6 -24.04 28.37 26.23
N ILE A 7 -22.78 28.29 26.68
CA ILE A 7 -21.62 28.01 25.86
C ILE A 7 -21.86 26.60 25.29
N ALA A 8 -22.31 26.50 24.05
CA ALA A 8 -22.16 25.28 23.27
C ALA A 8 -20.66 25.01 23.22
N GLY A 9 -20.22 23.90 23.79
CA GLY A 9 -18.81 23.49 23.75
C GLY A 9 -18.34 23.55 22.32
N GLN A 10 -17.29 24.34 22.06
CA GLN A 10 -16.50 24.15 20.85
C GLN A 10 -15.91 22.76 20.99
N GLU A 11 -16.54 21.76 20.37
CA GLU A 11 -15.85 20.52 20.08
C GLU A 11 -14.58 20.93 19.31
N ASN A 12 -13.43 20.52 19.81
CA ASN A 12 -12.17 20.87 19.19
C ASN A 12 -12.09 20.07 17.88
N ASP A 13 -12.51 20.69 16.76
CA ASP A 13 -12.57 20.04 15.45
C ASP A 13 -11.21 19.40 15.07
N ASP A 14 -10.10 19.92 15.61
CA ASP A 14 -8.75 19.38 15.48
C ASP A 14 -8.62 17.92 15.97
N GLU A 15 -9.47 17.48 16.91
CA GLU A 15 -9.45 16.11 17.45
C GLU A 15 -9.96 15.07 16.44
N TYR A 16 -10.70 15.52 15.41
CA TYR A 16 -11.20 14.69 14.31
C TYR A 16 -10.36 14.82 13.04
N VAL A 17 -9.21 15.48 13.12
CA VAL A 17 -8.27 15.64 12.01
C VAL A 17 -7.00 14.86 12.32
N ALA A 18 -6.81 13.76 11.61
CA ALA A 18 -5.61 12.94 11.71
C ALA A 18 -4.55 13.37 10.69
N ASP A 19 -3.28 13.31 11.10
CA ASP A 19 -2.16 13.39 10.19
C ASP A 19 -1.99 12.05 9.45
N ALA A 20 -2.08 12.06 8.11
CA ALA A 20 -2.04 10.85 7.31
C ALA A 20 -0.72 10.10 7.46
N LEU A 21 0.42 10.80 7.59
CA LEU A 21 1.74 10.16 7.73
C LEU A 21 1.90 9.43 9.07
N LEU A 22 1.18 9.89 10.10
CA LEU A 22 1.16 9.25 11.41
C LEU A 22 0.12 8.13 11.47
N ALA A 23 -1.09 8.37 10.96
CA ALA A 23 -2.23 7.48 11.05
C ALA A 23 -2.12 6.27 10.12
N VAL A 24 -1.46 6.41 8.97
CA VAL A 24 -1.30 5.35 7.99
C VAL A 24 -0.04 4.52 8.28
N LYS A 25 -0.20 3.20 8.19
CA LYS A 25 0.88 2.21 8.20
C LYS A 25 0.71 1.26 7.04
N LEU A 26 1.83 0.80 6.49
CA LEU A 26 1.88 -0.22 5.46
C LEU A 26 2.41 -1.53 6.04
N ASN A 27 1.81 -2.65 5.67
CA ASN A 27 2.30 -3.99 6.02
C ASN A 27 2.39 -4.87 4.78
N PHE A 28 3.40 -5.75 4.76
CA PHE A 28 3.54 -6.78 3.73
C PHE A 28 3.45 -8.15 4.40
N VAL A 29 2.56 -9.01 3.90
CA VAL A 29 2.22 -10.27 4.59
C VAL A 29 2.22 -11.46 3.63
N SER A 30 2.80 -12.58 4.07
CA SER A 30 2.72 -13.86 3.36
C SER A 30 1.40 -14.59 3.66
N SER A 31 0.81 -14.35 4.84
CA SER A 31 -0.38 -15.06 5.33
C SER A 31 -1.20 -14.21 6.31
N THR A 32 -2.42 -14.65 6.60
CA THR A 32 -3.31 -13.98 7.56
C THR A 32 -2.72 -13.90 8.97
N ASP A 33 -1.95 -14.92 9.36
CA ASP A 33 -1.35 -15.01 10.69
C ASP A 33 -0.21 -14.02 10.93
N GLU A 34 0.27 -13.39 9.85
CA GLU A 34 1.32 -12.38 9.88
C GLU A 34 0.78 -10.95 9.92
N ILE A 35 -0.53 -10.72 9.74
CA ILE A 35 -1.10 -9.36 9.68
C ILE A 35 -0.73 -8.52 10.91
N ASP A 36 -0.85 -9.09 12.10
CA ASP A 36 -0.52 -8.38 13.36
C ASP A 36 0.95 -8.56 13.79
N LYS A 37 1.76 -9.31 13.03
CA LYS A 37 3.15 -9.65 13.39
C LYS A 37 4.18 -9.07 12.43
N SER A 38 3.76 -8.75 11.21
CA SER A 38 4.61 -8.13 10.21
C SER A 38 4.95 -6.72 10.67
N PRO A 39 6.18 -6.23 10.41
CA PRO A 39 6.51 -4.88 10.79
C PRO A 39 5.72 -3.88 9.95
N GLU A 40 5.49 -2.71 10.55
CA GLU A 40 4.71 -1.62 10.00
C GLU A 40 5.65 -0.53 9.45
N TYR A 41 5.36 -0.03 8.25
CA TYR A 41 6.11 1.06 7.62
C TYR A 41 5.28 2.33 7.62
N SER A 42 5.91 3.43 8.00
CA SER A 42 5.29 4.75 7.81
C SER A 42 5.52 5.18 6.35
N PRO A 43 4.52 5.80 5.71
CA PRO A 43 4.74 6.44 4.43
C PRO A 43 5.61 7.70 4.61
N GLU A 44 6.30 8.09 3.54
CA GLU A 44 6.97 9.39 3.44
C GLU A 44 6.05 10.45 2.84
N PHE A 45 5.11 10.03 1.99
CA PHE A 45 4.10 10.86 1.34
C PHE A 45 2.73 10.17 1.39
N ALA A 46 1.68 10.97 1.50
CA ALA A 46 0.30 10.52 1.49
C ALA A 46 -0.63 11.48 0.71
N TYR A 47 -0.10 12.56 0.16
CA TYR A 47 -0.89 13.59 -0.53
C TYR A 47 -1.62 13.08 -1.77
N GLN A 48 -1.11 12.04 -2.44
CA GLN A 48 -1.80 11.42 -3.57
C GLN A 48 -3.09 10.70 -3.17
N HIS A 49 -3.20 10.30 -1.90
CA HIS A 49 -4.39 9.66 -1.34
C HIS A 49 -5.28 10.67 -0.59
N PHE A 50 -4.68 11.57 0.19
CA PHE A 50 -5.40 12.42 1.14
C PHE A 50 -5.33 13.92 0.82
N GLY A 51 -4.83 14.29 -0.36
CA GLY A 51 -4.68 15.66 -0.82
C GLY A 51 -3.45 16.36 -0.25
N GLU A 52 -3.12 17.54 -0.78
CA GLU A 52 -1.89 18.30 -0.50
C GLU A 52 -1.60 18.56 0.99
N THR A 53 -2.61 18.57 1.85
CA THR A 53 -2.44 18.81 3.29
C THR A 53 -2.11 17.55 4.09
N GLU A 54 -2.25 16.37 3.47
CA GLU A 54 -2.00 15.07 4.09
C GLU A 54 -2.78 14.87 5.39
N LYS A 55 -4.02 15.39 5.43
CA LYS A 55 -4.92 15.26 6.57
C LYS A 55 -6.12 14.38 6.24
N ILE A 56 -6.57 13.63 7.23
CA ILE A 56 -7.77 12.80 7.16
C ILE A 56 -8.78 13.33 8.15
N VAL A 57 -9.96 13.70 7.66
CA VAL A 57 -10.98 14.41 8.44
C VAL A 57 -12.12 13.48 8.83
N GLY A 58 -12.62 13.66 10.05
CA GLY A 58 -13.84 13.02 10.56
C GLY A 58 -13.62 11.85 11.50
N TYR A 59 -12.40 11.62 11.97
CA TYR A 59 -12.05 10.45 12.78
C TYR A 59 -11.21 10.82 14.01
N LYS A 60 -11.66 10.36 15.17
CA LYS A 60 -10.89 10.46 16.41
C LYS A 60 -10.07 9.19 16.62
N ASN A 61 -8.78 9.36 16.97
CA ASN A 61 -7.81 8.28 17.16
C ASN A 61 -7.74 7.31 15.96
N LEU A 62 -7.66 7.88 14.75
CA LEU A 62 -7.61 7.12 13.52
C LEU A 62 -6.31 6.30 13.40
N SER A 63 -6.46 5.05 13.01
CA SER A 63 -5.38 4.17 12.56
C SER A 63 -5.83 3.46 11.27
N VAL A 64 -5.01 3.60 10.22
CA VAL A 64 -5.25 2.98 8.91
C VAL A 64 -4.07 2.07 8.60
N ASN A 65 -4.35 0.78 8.46
CA ASN A 65 -3.35 -0.18 8.02
C ASN A 65 -3.64 -0.57 6.57
N VAL A 66 -2.75 -0.24 5.64
CA VAL A 66 -2.77 -0.67 4.24
C VAL A 66 -1.90 -1.92 4.10
N ILE A 67 -2.56 -3.05 3.84
CA ILE A 67 -1.91 -4.36 3.84
C ILE A 67 -1.73 -4.82 2.41
N TYR A 68 -0.49 -5.10 2.03
CA TYR A 68 -0.10 -5.72 0.78
C TYR A 68 0.21 -7.20 0.98
N SER A 69 -0.17 -8.04 0.00
CA SER A 69 0.38 -9.37 -0.10
C SER A 69 1.84 -9.27 -0.57
N ASP A 70 2.77 -9.90 0.14
CA ASP A 70 4.21 -9.67 -0.06
C ASP A 70 4.78 -10.22 -1.38
N ALA A 71 4.09 -11.18 -2.00
CA ALA A 71 4.50 -11.75 -3.27
C ALA A 71 3.66 -11.22 -4.44
N SER A 72 2.33 -11.21 -4.32
CA SER A 72 1.44 -10.84 -5.43
C SER A 72 1.03 -9.36 -5.48
N LEU A 73 1.32 -8.60 -4.41
CA LEU A 73 1.07 -7.15 -4.25
C LEU A 73 -0.40 -6.71 -4.41
N PHE A 74 -1.36 -7.62 -4.21
CA PHE A 74 -2.74 -7.19 -3.97
C PHE A 74 -2.79 -6.43 -2.64
N LEU A 75 -3.77 -5.55 -2.48
CA LEU A 75 -3.89 -4.76 -1.26
C LEU A 75 -5.31 -4.75 -0.68
N THR A 76 -5.38 -4.46 0.62
CA THR A 76 -6.60 -4.19 1.37
C THR A 76 -6.29 -3.15 2.45
N SER A 77 -7.30 -2.68 3.18
CA SER A 77 -7.04 -1.84 4.36
C SER A 77 -7.91 -2.21 5.55
N LEU A 78 -7.35 -2.00 6.74
CA LEU A 78 -8.05 -2.07 8.02
C LEU A 78 -8.09 -0.67 8.61
N VAL A 79 -9.29 -0.14 8.79
CA VAL A 79 -9.51 1.20 9.35
C VAL A 79 -10.08 1.04 10.75
N LYS A 80 -9.40 1.61 11.74
CA LYS A 80 -9.79 1.62 13.16
C LYS A 80 -9.87 3.06 13.65
N TYR A 81 -10.89 3.38 14.42
CA TYR A 81 -11.09 4.69 15.03
C TYR A 81 -12.00 4.53 16.25
N ASP A 82 -11.95 5.50 17.17
CA ASP A 82 -12.81 5.49 18.36
C ASP A 82 -14.17 6.12 18.07
N VAL A 83 -14.17 7.24 17.35
CA VAL A 83 -15.37 8.01 17.02
C VAL A 83 -15.26 8.53 15.59
N ILE A 84 -16.38 8.49 14.86
CA ILE A 84 -16.54 9.11 13.54
C ILE A 84 -17.51 10.29 13.67
N LEU A 85 -17.22 11.41 13.00
CA LEU A 85 -18.16 12.52 12.91
C LEU A 85 -19.45 12.05 12.23
N ASN A 86 -20.58 12.17 12.92
CA ASN A 86 -21.88 11.81 12.38
C ASN A 86 -22.32 12.83 11.33
N GLY A 87 -22.94 12.39 10.24
CA GLY A 87 -23.35 13.23 9.09
C GLY A 87 -24.34 14.38 9.36
N ASN A 88 -24.64 14.69 10.62
CA ASN A 88 -25.33 15.90 11.03
C ASN A 88 -24.38 17.09 11.26
N SER A 89 -23.06 16.87 11.23
CA SER A 89 -22.05 17.94 11.18
C SER A 89 -21.98 18.55 9.78
N ALA A 90 -21.58 19.83 9.68
CA ALA A 90 -21.36 20.51 8.40
C ALA A 90 -20.20 19.88 7.59
N ILE A 91 -19.38 19.06 8.24
CA ILE A 91 -18.21 18.38 7.67
C ILE A 91 -18.52 16.88 7.60
N GLN A 92 -18.36 16.30 6.41
CA GLN A 92 -18.49 14.86 6.17
C GLN A 92 -17.13 14.18 6.39
N ALA A 93 -17.12 13.04 7.09
CA ALA A 93 -15.91 12.25 7.27
C ALA A 93 -15.40 11.68 5.92
N ASP A 94 -14.08 11.64 5.78
CA ASP A 94 -13.40 11.15 4.59
C ASP A 94 -13.63 9.65 4.36
N ASN A 95 -14.05 9.25 3.16
CA ASN A 95 -14.09 7.82 2.83
C ASN A 95 -12.68 7.31 2.53
N ILE A 96 -11.97 6.85 3.57
CA ILE A 96 -10.57 6.40 3.50
C ILE A 96 -10.38 5.29 2.45
N VAL A 97 -11.31 4.34 2.37
CA VAL A 97 -11.23 3.23 1.40
C VAL A 97 -11.37 3.73 -0.04
N GLU A 98 -12.29 4.65 -0.29
CA GLU A 98 -12.42 5.28 -1.62
C GLU A 98 -11.19 6.11 -1.96
N LYS A 99 -10.67 6.92 -1.04
CA LYS A 99 -9.43 7.69 -1.27
C LYS A 99 -8.23 6.81 -1.63
N ILE A 100 -8.06 5.68 -0.96
CA ILE A 100 -7.00 4.72 -1.32
C ILE A 100 -7.22 4.17 -2.73
N LYS A 101 -8.47 3.84 -3.10
CA LYS A 101 -8.81 3.32 -4.43
C LYS A 101 -8.71 4.35 -5.54
N ASP A 102 -9.09 5.59 -5.28
CA ASP A 102 -9.11 6.67 -6.28
C ASP A 102 -7.70 7.12 -6.67
N ALA A 103 -6.72 6.92 -5.79
CA ALA A 103 -5.31 7.08 -6.12
C ALA A 103 -4.78 5.95 -7.00
N LEU A 104 -5.46 4.79 -7.06
CA LEU A 104 -5.09 3.73 -7.98
C LEU A 104 -5.51 4.10 -9.41
N PRO A 105 -4.69 3.75 -10.40
CA PRO A 105 -5.06 3.86 -11.80
C PRO A 105 -6.33 3.06 -12.11
N SER A 106 -7.10 3.51 -13.11
CA SER A 106 -8.33 2.81 -13.51
C SER A 106 -8.11 1.36 -13.97
N THR A 107 -6.89 1.03 -14.42
CA THR A 107 -6.48 -0.34 -14.77
C THR A 107 -6.26 -1.24 -13.54
N GLN A 108 -6.26 -0.67 -12.34
CA GLN A 108 -5.89 -1.32 -11.08
C GLN A 108 -6.98 -1.34 -10.03
N LEU A 109 -8.21 -1.00 -10.38
CA LEU A 109 -9.31 -0.95 -9.40
C LEU A 109 -9.57 -2.32 -8.76
N ASP A 110 -9.14 -3.41 -9.40
CA ASP A 110 -9.20 -4.78 -8.90
C ASP A 110 -8.01 -5.19 -7.99
N ALA A 111 -6.97 -4.35 -7.89
CA ALA A 111 -5.85 -4.56 -6.98
C ALA A 111 -6.26 -4.39 -5.51
N TYR A 112 -7.16 -3.45 -5.23
CA TYR A 112 -7.76 -3.30 -3.91
C TYR A 112 -8.89 -4.33 -3.74
N LEU A 113 -8.76 -5.18 -2.72
CA LEU A 113 -9.72 -6.23 -2.43
C LEU A 113 -10.37 -6.03 -1.06
N PRO A 114 -11.68 -6.34 -0.93
CA PRO A 114 -12.28 -6.58 0.38
C PRO A 114 -11.49 -7.66 1.14
N PHE A 115 -11.45 -7.54 2.47
CA PHE A 115 -10.60 -8.37 3.31
C PHE A 115 -10.75 -9.89 3.08
N ASP A 116 -11.98 -10.38 2.88
CA ASP A 116 -12.18 -11.82 2.65
C ASP A 116 -11.60 -12.30 1.30
N LYS A 117 -11.72 -11.50 0.24
CA LYS A 117 -11.09 -11.83 -1.06
C LYS A 117 -9.57 -11.69 -1.00
N PHE A 118 -9.07 -10.79 -0.17
CA PHE A 118 -7.64 -10.64 0.07
C PHE A 118 -7.05 -11.91 0.71
N LYS A 119 -7.75 -12.56 1.64
CA LYS A 119 -7.33 -13.85 2.22
C LYS A 119 -7.15 -14.92 1.15
N ASP A 120 -8.07 -15.01 0.19
CA ASP A 120 -7.96 -15.95 -0.92
C ASP A 120 -6.68 -15.69 -1.73
N LYS A 121 -6.33 -14.42 -1.97
CA LYS A 121 -5.07 -14.04 -2.64
C LYS A 121 -3.82 -14.38 -1.84
N LEU A 122 -3.87 -14.34 -0.51
CA LEU A 122 -2.76 -14.81 0.33
C LEU A 122 -2.55 -16.33 0.23
N VAL A 123 -3.61 -17.10 -0.01
CA VAL A 123 -3.47 -18.55 -0.27
C VAL A 123 -2.90 -18.78 -1.68
N GLU A 124 -3.42 -18.06 -2.68
CA GLU A 124 -2.97 -18.19 -4.08
C GLU A 124 -1.50 -17.78 -4.26
N GLN A 125 -1.03 -16.75 -3.55
CA GLN A 125 0.35 -16.26 -3.70
C GLN A 125 1.42 -17.28 -3.29
N THR A 126 1.08 -18.33 -2.54
CA THR A 126 2.03 -19.43 -2.26
C THR A 126 2.53 -20.12 -3.55
N LYS A 127 1.74 -20.03 -4.62
CA LYS A 127 2.05 -20.53 -5.96
C LYS A 127 2.66 -19.46 -6.87
N PHE A 128 2.81 -18.23 -6.37
CA PHE A 128 3.37 -17.12 -7.12
C PHE A 128 4.76 -17.48 -7.62
N ARG A 129 5.01 -17.12 -8.88
CA ARG A 129 6.32 -17.29 -9.50
C ARG A 129 6.66 -16.03 -10.27
N PRO A 130 7.94 -15.65 -10.26
CA PRO A 130 8.38 -14.54 -11.05
C PRO A 130 7.98 -14.54 -12.51
N TYR A 131 7.56 -13.36 -12.97
CA TYR A 131 7.34 -13.00 -14.36
C TYR A 131 8.67 -12.56 -14.98
N GLY A 132 8.87 -12.91 -16.25
CA GLY A 132 10.08 -12.61 -17.00
C GLY A 132 11.20 -13.64 -16.83
N GLU A 133 12.36 -13.30 -17.37
CA GLU A 133 13.56 -14.14 -17.42
C GLU A 133 14.46 -13.89 -16.20
N LEU A 134 14.95 -14.96 -15.57
CA LEU A 134 15.96 -14.86 -14.50
C LEU A 134 17.30 -14.41 -15.11
N ILE A 135 17.78 -13.23 -14.71
CA ILE A 135 19.06 -12.67 -15.15
C ILE A 135 20.19 -13.07 -14.22
N SER A 136 19.95 -13.02 -12.91
CA SER A 136 20.99 -13.27 -11.92
C SER A 136 20.42 -13.77 -10.61
N LYS A 137 21.25 -14.49 -9.86
CA LYS A 137 20.95 -15.05 -8.55
C LYS A 137 22.15 -14.86 -7.65
N PHE A 138 21.94 -14.29 -6.47
CA PHE A 138 23.01 -14.01 -5.52
C PHE A 138 22.56 -14.30 -4.09
N TYR A 139 23.55 -14.55 -3.22
CA TYR A 139 23.34 -14.93 -1.83
C TYR A 139 24.00 -13.90 -0.93
N ILE A 140 23.28 -13.47 0.09
CA ILE A 140 23.81 -12.56 1.11
C ILE A 140 23.72 -13.28 2.44
N GLU A 141 24.86 -13.45 3.10
CA GLU A 141 24.92 -13.95 4.48
C GLU A 141 24.42 -12.85 5.42
N GLN A 142 23.37 -13.15 6.19
CA GLN A 142 22.82 -12.19 7.16
C GLN A 142 23.38 -12.41 8.56
N GLU A 143 23.52 -13.68 8.91
CA GLU A 143 24.09 -14.18 10.15
C GLU A 143 24.91 -15.43 9.80
N ILE A 144 25.85 -15.81 10.68
CA ILE A 144 26.69 -16.99 10.46
C ILE A 144 25.83 -18.21 10.16
N GLY A 145 25.96 -18.75 8.94
CA GLY A 145 25.23 -19.93 8.49
C GLY A 145 23.77 -19.70 8.07
N LYS A 146 23.32 -18.45 7.96
CA LYS A 146 22.03 -18.07 7.36
C LYS A 146 22.26 -17.21 6.12
N GLU A 147 22.20 -17.84 4.96
CA GLU A 147 22.25 -17.17 3.67
C GLU A 147 20.83 -16.90 3.16
N ARG A 148 20.60 -15.67 2.69
CA ARG A 148 19.39 -15.31 1.96
C ARG A 148 19.68 -15.23 0.48
N CYS A 149 18.80 -15.85 -0.29
CA CYS A 149 18.88 -15.85 -1.74
C CYS A 149 18.06 -14.70 -2.32
N PHE A 150 18.62 -14.03 -3.33
CA PHE A 150 17.97 -13.00 -4.10
C PHE A 150 18.05 -13.35 -5.59
N GLU A 151 16.97 -13.08 -6.30
CA GLU A 151 16.83 -13.36 -7.72
C GLU A 151 16.42 -12.08 -8.45
N LEU A 152 17.10 -11.79 -9.55
CA LEU A 152 16.83 -10.64 -10.42
C LEU A 152 16.19 -11.13 -11.70
N TYR A 153 14.99 -10.64 -11.98
CA TYR A 153 14.21 -10.97 -13.17
C TYR A 153 14.10 -9.77 -14.10
N LYS A 154 14.19 -10.01 -15.41
CA LYS A 154 13.91 -9.04 -16.46
C LYS A 154 12.57 -9.37 -17.08
N PHE A 155 11.64 -8.42 -17.03
CA PHE A 155 10.35 -8.52 -17.69
C PHE A 155 10.38 -7.75 -19.00
N ASP A 156 10.06 -8.40 -20.12
CA ASP A 156 9.95 -7.79 -21.43
C ASP A 156 8.51 -7.84 -21.93
N LYS A 157 7.97 -6.68 -22.33
CA LYS A 157 6.57 -6.55 -22.78
C LYS A 157 6.35 -7.12 -24.18
N LEU A 158 7.42 -7.37 -24.92
CA LEU A 158 7.39 -7.89 -26.28
C LEU A 158 7.46 -9.42 -26.32
N GLU A 159 7.64 -10.07 -25.16
CA GLU A 159 7.67 -11.52 -25.06
C GLU A 159 6.29 -12.15 -25.22
N THR A 160 6.28 -13.39 -25.71
CA THR A 160 5.07 -14.22 -25.79
C THR A 160 4.88 -15.07 -24.52
N ASP A 161 5.24 -14.56 -23.33
CA ASP A 161 4.90 -15.25 -22.07
C ASP A 161 3.37 -15.27 -21.93
N PRO A 162 2.73 -16.44 -21.78
CA PRO A 162 1.29 -16.52 -21.52
C PRO A 162 0.82 -15.73 -20.29
N ARG A 163 1.75 -15.37 -19.39
CA ARG A 163 1.52 -14.60 -18.17
C ARG A 163 1.77 -13.10 -18.34
N LEU A 164 2.00 -12.61 -19.57
CA LEU A 164 2.33 -11.20 -19.87
C LEU A 164 1.30 -10.23 -19.26
N GLU A 165 0.01 -10.47 -19.45
CA GLU A 165 -1.05 -9.60 -18.93
C GLU A 165 -1.00 -9.50 -17.40
N GLU A 166 -0.87 -10.64 -16.72
CA GLU A 166 -0.77 -10.68 -15.26
C GLU A 166 0.53 -10.07 -14.73
N GLY A 167 1.63 -10.21 -15.49
CA GLY A 167 2.90 -9.55 -15.19
C GLY A 167 2.80 -8.02 -15.29
N ILE A 168 2.07 -7.50 -16.27
CA ILE A 168 1.79 -6.06 -16.38
C ILE A 168 0.98 -5.59 -15.17
N LYS A 169 -0.13 -6.26 -14.85
CA LYS A 169 -0.94 -5.92 -13.66
C LYS A 169 -0.11 -5.98 -12.37
N PHE A 170 0.79 -6.95 -12.24
CA PHE A 170 1.71 -7.03 -11.12
C PHE A 170 2.63 -5.80 -11.02
N LEU A 171 3.25 -5.37 -12.12
CA LEU A 171 4.11 -4.18 -12.14
C LEU A 171 3.33 -2.91 -11.77
N GLU A 172 2.11 -2.78 -12.27
CA GLU A 172 1.25 -1.66 -11.88
C GLU A 172 0.96 -1.74 -10.37
N ARG A 173 0.70 -2.92 -9.78
CA ARG A 173 0.42 -3.04 -8.33
C ARG A 173 1.63 -2.62 -7.50
N ALA A 174 2.81 -3.00 -7.97
CA ALA A 174 4.09 -2.55 -7.44
C ALA A 174 4.24 -1.01 -7.48
N GLN A 175 3.79 -0.37 -8.56
CA GLN A 175 3.83 1.09 -8.67
C GLN A 175 2.96 1.79 -7.63
N SER A 176 1.86 1.18 -7.16
CA SER A 176 1.04 1.77 -6.10
C SER A 176 1.81 2.00 -4.80
N ILE A 177 2.89 1.25 -4.56
CA ILE A 177 3.77 1.45 -3.40
C ILE A 177 4.55 2.76 -3.52
N ALA A 178 4.92 3.16 -4.75
CA ALA A 178 5.69 4.39 -4.99
C ALA A 178 4.91 5.64 -4.55
N PHE A 179 3.58 5.61 -4.60
CA PHE A 179 2.72 6.72 -4.16
C PHE A 179 2.91 7.08 -2.67
N TRP A 180 3.46 6.16 -1.87
CA TRP A 180 3.74 6.36 -0.45
C TRP A 180 5.16 6.88 -0.16
N TYR A 181 6.09 6.80 -1.12
CA TYR A 181 7.53 6.97 -0.87
C TYR A 181 8.28 7.84 -1.86
N ILE A 182 7.68 8.15 -3.01
CA ILE A 182 8.33 8.97 -4.02
C ILE A 182 7.49 10.23 -4.23
N GLU A 183 8.14 11.37 -4.16
CA GLU A 183 7.52 12.64 -4.49
C GLU A 183 7.21 12.71 -5.99
N SER A 184 6.04 13.23 -6.33
CA SER A 184 5.57 13.50 -7.69
C SER A 184 5.55 12.29 -8.64
N VAL A 185 5.20 11.09 -8.13
CA VAL A 185 5.01 9.91 -8.99
C VAL A 185 3.88 10.15 -9.99
N ILE A 186 4.18 9.93 -11.27
CA ILE A 186 3.19 9.86 -12.34
C ILE A 186 3.06 8.42 -12.85
N PHE A 187 1.85 8.02 -13.24
CA PHE A 187 1.55 6.64 -13.65
C PHE A 187 2.37 6.16 -14.88
N PHE A 188 2.94 7.08 -15.66
CA PHE A 188 3.60 6.78 -16.93
C PHE A 188 4.90 5.95 -16.86
N LEU A 189 5.44 5.70 -15.65
CA LEU A 189 6.70 4.95 -15.46
C LEU A 189 6.73 3.57 -16.14
N ILE A 190 5.58 2.95 -16.41
CA ILE A 190 5.50 1.61 -17.05
C ILE A 190 5.14 1.69 -18.55
N ASN A 191 4.64 2.81 -19.08
CA ASN A 191 4.14 2.89 -20.46
C ASN A 191 5.19 3.18 -21.55
N LEU A 192 6.45 3.31 -21.16
CA LEU A 192 7.53 3.68 -22.06
C LEU A 192 8.40 2.46 -22.41
N ASN A 193 8.63 2.26 -23.72
CA ASN A 193 9.56 1.31 -24.37
C ASN A 193 11.04 1.52 -23.99
N TYR A 194 11.31 2.13 -22.84
CA TYR A 194 12.65 2.36 -22.35
C TYR A 194 13.04 1.17 -21.49
N PHE A 195 14.15 0.53 -21.84
CA PHE A 195 14.89 -0.32 -20.91
C PHE A 195 14.95 0.40 -19.56
N VAL A 196 14.17 -0.10 -18.60
CA VAL A 196 14.14 0.41 -17.24
C VAL A 196 15.44 -0.02 -16.58
N HIS A 197 16.53 0.70 -16.86
CA HIS A 197 17.69 0.77 -15.98
C HIS A 197 17.32 1.75 -14.86
N VAL A 198 16.32 1.38 -14.05
CA VAL A 198 16.01 2.10 -12.81
C VAL A 198 16.96 1.54 -11.76
N SER A 199 18.14 2.17 -11.70
CA SER A 199 19.08 2.05 -10.59
C SER A 199 18.66 2.92 -9.40
N PHE A 200 17.37 3.26 -9.28
CA PHE A 200 16.79 3.74 -8.03
C PHE A 200 16.08 2.55 -7.39
N LEU A 201 16.50 2.19 -6.18
CA LEU A 201 15.92 1.15 -5.36
C LEU A 201 14.43 1.39 -5.10
N ILE A 202 13.57 1.09 -6.05
CA ILE A 202 12.47 0.18 -5.75
C ILE A 202 13.03 -1.18 -6.10
N SER A 203 13.83 -1.70 -5.19
CA SER A 203 14.07 -3.13 -5.14
C SER A 203 12.75 -3.79 -4.74
N ILE A 204 11.81 -3.93 -5.68
CA ILE A 204 10.92 -5.08 -5.66
C ILE A 204 11.83 -6.26 -5.98
N PHE A 205 12.63 -6.66 -5.00
CA PHE A 205 13.19 -7.99 -4.99
C PHE A 205 11.99 -8.92 -5.08
N TYR A 206 12.07 -9.87 -5.99
CA TYR A 206 11.16 -10.98 -5.98
C TYR A 206 11.29 -11.68 -4.63
N PHE A 207 10.33 -11.45 -3.72
CA PHE A 207 10.21 -12.21 -2.47
C PHE A 207 9.42 -13.49 -2.73
N GLY A 208 9.85 -14.28 -3.72
CA GLY A 208 9.40 -15.65 -3.92
C GLY A 208 10.18 -16.57 -2.98
N SER A 209 9.59 -16.92 -1.84
CA SER A 209 10.07 -17.98 -0.95
C SER A 209 11.55 -17.91 -0.53
N CYS A 210 11.93 -16.77 0.08
CA CYS A 210 13.01 -16.70 1.06
C CYS A 210 12.62 -15.63 2.08
N ILE A 211 12.16 -16.09 3.24
CA ILE A 211 11.62 -15.36 4.38
C ILE A 211 12.43 -14.09 4.72
N LYS A 212 11.69 -13.00 4.96
CA LYS A 212 11.94 -11.71 5.65
C LYS A 212 13.35 -11.08 5.61
N VAL A 213 13.42 -9.88 5.04
CA VAL A 213 14.26 -8.77 5.54
C VAL A 213 13.43 -7.52 5.36
N PHE A 214 13.23 -6.87 6.48
CA PHE A 214 13.25 -5.42 6.58
C PHE A 214 14.51 -5.07 7.37
#